data_AF-A0A958KJZ6-F1
#
_entry.id   AF-A0A958KJZ6-F1
#
_cell.length_a   1.000
_cell.length_b   1.000
_cell.length_c   1.000
_cell.angle_alpha   90.00
_cell.angle_beta   90.00
_cell.angle_gamma   90.00
#
_symmetry.space_group_name_H-M   'P 1'
#
loop_
_entity.id
_entity.type
_entity.pdbx_description
1 polymer ?
#
loop_
_entity_poly.entity_id
_entity_poly.type
_entity_poly.pdbx_seq_one_letter_code
_entity_poly.pdbx_strand_id
1 'polypeptide(L)'
;MDLYRYFHPHHNPRLRSKPVRQLELAELEQAASEMHKAVRRAQIRTTNAPAGPIRAEHFEEMLIALNYLLETLGTLNDAHPGDDTSEMYELLAERAEAPGWESWTQLLRQRLELLKSSAPQPEVPPRRASNG
;
A
#
# COMPACT_ATOMS: atom_id res chain seq x y z
N MET A 1 3.32 0.18 -12.62
CA MET A 1 2.90 1.38 -11.87
C MET A 1 4.16 2.16 -11.50
N ASP A 2 4.23 3.44 -11.85
CA ASP A 2 5.32 4.31 -11.42
C ASP A 2 5.00 4.91 -10.05
N LEU A 3 5.35 4.18 -8.99
CA LEU A 3 5.15 4.63 -7.61
C LEU A 3 5.90 5.94 -7.33
N TYR A 4 7.05 6.17 -7.98
CA TYR A 4 7.91 7.34 -7.75
C TYR A 4 7.15 8.66 -7.90
N ARG A 5 6.21 8.74 -8.84
CA ARG A 5 5.37 9.93 -9.08
C ARG A 5 4.58 10.36 -7.84
N TYR A 6 4.26 9.44 -6.93
CA TYR A 6 3.42 9.70 -5.75
C TYR A 6 4.20 9.95 -4.47
N PHE A 7 5.51 9.74 -4.48
CA PHE A 7 6.39 9.98 -3.32
C PHE A 7 7.36 11.14 -3.56
N HIS A 8 7.31 11.79 -4.73
CA HIS A 8 8.23 12.87 -5.08
C HIS A 8 7.55 14.26 -5.11
N PRO A 9 8.02 15.25 -4.32
CA PRO A 9 7.38 16.59 -4.25
C PRO A 9 7.33 17.38 -5.56
N HIS A 10 8.19 17.06 -6.54
CA HIS A 10 8.09 17.67 -7.88
C HIS A 10 6.88 17.18 -8.67
N HIS A 11 6.43 15.96 -8.43
CA HIS A 11 5.28 15.35 -9.11
C HIS A 11 3.99 15.47 -8.31
N ASN A 12 4.09 15.53 -6.99
CA ASN A 12 2.98 15.78 -6.09
C ASN A 12 3.37 16.89 -5.08
N PRO A 13 3.11 18.18 -5.41
CA PRO A 13 3.47 19.30 -4.54
C PRO A 13 2.89 19.25 -3.13
N ARG A 14 1.77 18.51 -2.91
CA ARG A 14 1.16 18.38 -1.57
C ARG A 14 2.09 17.69 -0.58
N LEU A 15 3.01 16.84 -1.04
CA LEU A 15 3.92 16.08 -0.17
C LEU A 15 4.84 17.00 0.66
N ARG A 16 4.92 18.29 0.32
CA ARG A 16 5.64 19.28 1.13
C ARG A 16 4.96 19.63 2.45
N SER A 17 3.65 19.41 2.55
CA SER A 17 2.83 19.93 3.66
C SER A 17 1.85 18.91 4.24
N LYS A 18 1.87 17.65 3.77
CA LYS A 18 1.02 16.58 4.29
C LYS A 18 1.88 15.47 4.90
N PRO A 19 1.44 14.87 6.01
CA PRO A 19 2.07 13.67 6.54
C PRO A 19 1.95 12.52 5.53
N VAL A 20 2.82 11.52 5.68
CA VAL A 20 2.69 10.25 4.96
C VAL A 20 1.45 9.55 5.47
N ARG A 21 0.63 9.04 4.55
CA ARG A 21 -0.57 8.25 4.86
C ARG A 21 -0.20 6.77 5.05
N GLN A 22 -0.95 6.02 5.87
CA GLN A 22 -0.75 4.58 6.09
C GLN A 22 -0.79 3.80 4.78
N LEU A 23 -1.72 4.14 3.90
CA LEU A 23 -1.86 3.46 2.63
C LEU A 23 -0.68 3.71 1.69
N GLU A 24 -0.02 4.86 1.78
CA GLU A 24 1.22 5.13 1.06
C GLU A 24 2.37 4.26 1.61
N LEU A 25 2.44 4.06 2.92
CA LEU A 25 3.40 3.11 3.53
C LEU A 25 3.10 1.66 3.11
N ALA A 26 1.83 1.25 3.08
CA ALA A 26 1.41 -0.07 2.60
C ALA A 26 1.75 -0.28 1.12
N GLU A 27 1.67 0.75 0.29
CA GLU A 27 2.12 0.69 -1.11
C GLU A 27 3.63 0.49 -1.23
N LEU A 28 4.42 1.18 -0.40
CA LEU A 28 5.88 0.96 -0.34
C LEU A 28 6.22 -0.46 0.12
N GLU A 29 5.51 -0.97 1.13
CA GLU A 29 5.67 -2.33 1.63
C GLU A 29 5.37 -3.36 0.52
N GLN A 30 4.25 -3.18 -0.18
CA GLN A 30 3.86 -4.05 -1.29
C GLN A 30 4.92 -4.01 -2.41
N ALA A 31 5.45 -2.82 -2.73
CA ALA A 31 6.49 -2.67 -3.75
C ALA A 31 7.80 -3.37 -3.34
N ALA A 32 8.22 -3.22 -2.08
CA ALA A 32 9.37 -3.94 -1.52
C ALA A 32 9.16 -5.46 -1.57
N SER A 33 7.94 -5.93 -1.29
CA SER A 33 7.58 -7.36 -1.33
C SER A 33 7.68 -7.93 -2.73
N GLU A 34 7.16 -7.21 -3.74
CA GLU A 34 7.29 -7.62 -5.13
C GLU A 34 8.74 -7.59 -5.63
N MET A 35 9.51 -6.60 -5.21
CA MET A 35 10.95 -6.55 -5.50
C MET A 35 11.69 -7.72 -4.87
N HIS A 36 11.42 -8.06 -3.60
CA HIS A 36 11.98 -9.23 -2.93
C HIS A 36 11.68 -10.52 -3.69
N LYS A 37 10.41 -10.74 -4.07
CA LYS A 37 10.01 -11.90 -4.89
C LYS A 37 10.74 -11.93 -6.24
N ALA A 38 10.89 -10.78 -6.90
CA ALA A 38 11.58 -10.68 -8.18
C ALA A 38 13.08 -11.00 -8.07
N VAL A 39 13.76 -10.46 -7.05
CA VAL A 39 15.17 -10.74 -6.76
C VAL A 39 15.37 -12.21 -6.43
N ARG A 40 14.48 -12.81 -5.61
CA ARG A 40 14.55 -14.25 -5.30
C ARG A 40 14.42 -15.12 -6.54
N ARG A 41 13.50 -14.77 -7.46
CA ARG A 41 13.37 -15.47 -8.76
C ARG A 41 14.63 -15.30 -9.61
N ALA A 42 15.24 -14.11 -9.62
CA ALA A 42 16.48 -13.86 -10.35
C ALA A 42 17.65 -14.69 -9.79
N GLN A 43 17.76 -14.80 -8.46
CA GLN A 43 18.73 -15.67 -7.79
C GLN A 43 18.57 -17.12 -8.24
N ILE A 44 17.36 -17.68 -8.14
CA ILE A 44 17.06 -19.07 -8.55
C ILE A 44 17.41 -19.31 -10.03
N ARG A 45 17.05 -18.36 -10.91
CA ARG A 45 17.39 -18.45 -12.33
C ARG A 45 18.90 -18.45 -12.56
N THR A 46 19.64 -17.66 -11.79
CA THR A 46 21.11 -17.60 -11.88
C THR A 46 21.76 -18.90 -11.39
N THR A 47 21.19 -19.54 -10.36
CA THR A 47 21.60 -20.89 -9.94
C THR A 47 21.39 -21.93 -11.05
N ASN A 48 20.23 -21.87 -11.72
CA ASN A 48 19.87 -22.85 -12.75
C ASN A 48 20.57 -22.61 -14.09
N ALA A 49 20.87 -21.35 -14.42
CA ALA A 49 21.50 -20.93 -15.66
C ALA A 49 22.50 -19.80 -15.39
N PRO A 50 23.73 -20.13 -14.96
CA PRO A 50 24.77 -19.14 -14.67
C PRO A 50 25.06 -18.24 -15.87
N ALA A 51 25.14 -16.92 -15.64
CA ALA A 51 25.36 -15.94 -16.70
C ALA A 51 26.63 -15.12 -16.41
N GLY A 52 27.73 -15.51 -17.05
CA GLY A 52 29.02 -14.81 -16.92
C GLY A 52 29.50 -14.76 -15.46
N PRO A 53 29.94 -13.59 -14.95
CA PRO A 53 30.45 -13.47 -13.59
C PRO A 53 29.34 -13.36 -12.54
N ILE A 54 28.06 -13.30 -12.91
CA ILE A 54 26.96 -13.12 -11.96
C ILE A 54 26.65 -14.47 -11.31
N ARG A 55 26.86 -14.54 -9.99
CA ARG A 55 26.59 -15.73 -9.20
C ARG A 55 25.39 -15.52 -8.27
N ALA A 56 24.79 -16.61 -7.80
CA ALA A 56 23.60 -16.57 -6.97
C ALA A 56 23.85 -15.90 -5.61
N GLU A 57 25.08 -15.96 -5.11
CA GLU A 57 25.50 -15.37 -3.83
C GLU A 57 25.46 -13.84 -3.90
N HIS A 58 25.66 -13.24 -5.07
CA HIS A 58 25.57 -11.78 -5.24
C HIS A 58 24.16 -11.22 -4.95
N PHE A 59 23.13 -12.05 -4.94
CA PHE A 59 21.76 -11.65 -4.62
C PHE A 59 21.45 -11.75 -3.12
N GLU A 60 22.28 -12.42 -2.32
CA GLU A 60 22.00 -12.67 -0.90
C GLU A 60 21.96 -11.37 -0.11
N GLU A 61 22.94 -10.48 -0.31
CA GLU A 61 22.97 -9.17 0.33
C GLU A 61 21.74 -8.32 -0.04
N MET A 62 21.29 -8.39 -1.29
CA MET A 62 20.07 -7.71 -1.74
C MET A 62 18.83 -8.24 -1.03
N LEU A 63 18.72 -9.57 -0.86
CA LEU A 63 17.60 -10.20 -0.18
C LEU A 63 17.58 -9.87 1.32
N ILE A 64 18.76 -9.83 1.96
CA ILE A 64 18.89 -9.39 3.37
C ILE A 64 18.42 -7.95 3.52
N ALA A 65 18.88 -7.04 2.65
CA ALA A 65 18.46 -5.64 2.69
C ALA A 65 16.96 -5.47 2.44
N LEU A 66 16.38 -6.24 1.51
CA LEU A 66 14.95 -6.21 1.21
C LEU A 66 14.10 -6.77 2.37
N ASN A 67 14.57 -7.80 3.08
CA ASN A 67 13.90 -8.30 4.29
C ASN A 67 13.91 -7.24 5.39
N TYR A 68 15.05 -6.61 5.64
CA TYR A 68 15.14 -5.52 6.62
C TYR A 68 14.20 -4.36 6.26
N LEU A 69 14.12 -4.00 4.97
CA LEU A 69 13.20 -2.97 4.49
C LEU A 69 11.74 -3.36 4.74
N LEU A 70 11.37 -4.62 4.46
CA LEU A 70 10.02 -5.13 4.71
C LEU A 70 9.65 -5.09 6.19
N GLU A 71 10.54 -5.55 7.08
CA GLU A 71 10.33 -5.50 8.53
C GLU A 71 10.17 -4.07 9.03
N THR A 72 10.98 -3.16 8.51
CA THR A 72 10.92 -1.73 8.88
C THR A 72 9.63 -1.09 8.40
N LEU A 73 9.20 -1.37 7.16
CA LEU A 73 7.93 -0.87 6.62
C LEU A 73 6.73 -1.43 7.38
N GLY A 74 6.76 -2.72 7.73
CA GLY A 74 5.74 -3.33 8.58
C GLY A 74 5.65 -2.64 9.95
N THR A 75 6.78 -2.37 10.58
CA THR A 75 6.84 -1.62 11.86
C THR A 75 6.23 -0.22 11.74
N LEU A 76 6.49 0.48 10.62
CA LEU A 76 5.90 1.79 10.37
C LEU A 76 4.40 1.72 10.12
N ASN A 77 3.93 0.71 9.39
CA ASN A 77 2.50 0.48 9.15
C ASN A 77 1.74 0.19 10.43
N ASP A 78 2.30 -0.65 11.30
CA ASP A 78 1.72 -1.00 12.61
C ASP A 78 1.70 0.20 13.57
N ALA A 79 2.70 1.08 13.48
CA ALA A 79 2.78 2.29 14.30
C ALA A 79 1.91 3.45 13.78
N HIS A 80 1.41 3.39 12.54
CA HIS A 80 0.61 4.46 11.98
C HIS A 80 -0.79 4.50 12.61
N PRO A 81 -1.35 5.66 12.98
CA PRO A 81 -2.68 5.79 13.59
C PRO A 81 -3.86 5.42 12.67
N GLY A 82 -3.60 4.89 11.47
CA GLY A 82 -4.57 4.74 10.39
C GLY A 82 -4.82 6.02 9.58
N ASP A 83 -5.40 5.85 8.40
CA ASP A 83 -5.88 6.95 7.55
C ASP A 83 -7.35 7.23 7.85
N ASP A 84 -7.72 8.51 7.88
CA ASP A 84 -9.12 8.90 8.00
C ASP A 84 -9.88 8.82 6.65
N THR A 85 -11.21 8.98 6.72
CA THR A 85 -12.05 8.88 5.52
C THR A 85 -11.77 9.98 4.49
N SER A 86 -11.40 11.18 4.94
CA SER A 86 -11.07 12.31 4.07
C SER A 86 -9.78 12.02 3.30
N GLU A 87 -8.75 11.54 3.99
CA GLU A 87 -7.46 11.16 3.42
C GLU A 87 -7.61 10.06 2.37
N MET A 88 -8.49 9.08 2.62
CA MET A 88 -8.79 8.01 1.68
C MET A 88 -9.48 8.51 0.40
N TYR A 89 -10.39 9.48 0.50
CA TYR A 89 -11.00 10.08 -0.68
C TYR A 89 -10.01 10.93 -1.48
N GLU A 90 -9.13 11.66 -0.80
CA GLU A 90 -8.04 12.41 -1.46
C GLU A 90 -7.11 11.45 -2.22
N LEU A 91 -6.70 10.35 -1.60
CA LEU A 91 -5.89 9.31 -2.27
C LEU A 91 -6.59 8.75 -3.51
N LEU A 92 -7.88 8.46 -3.42
CA LEU A 92 -8.63 7.94 -4.56
C LEU A 92 -8.69 8.96 -5.71
N ALA A 93 -8.91 10.24 -5.40
CA ALA A 93 -8.91 11.31 -6.39
C ALA A 93 -7.53 11.50 -7.04
N GLU A 94 -6.46 11.50 -6.24
CA GLU A 94 -5.07 11.66 -6.71
C GLU A 94 -4.65 10.59 -7.73
N ARG A 95 -5.30 9.44 -7.69
CA ARG A 95 -4.82 8.26 -8.36
C ARG A 95 -5.80 7.66 -9.36
N ALA A 96 -7.05 8.12 -9.38
CA ALA A 96 -8.04 7.75 -10.40
C ALA A 96 -7.58 8.08 -11.83
N GLU A 97 -6.66 9.02 -12.00
CA GLU A 97 -6.11 9.44 -13.29
C GLU A 97 -4.83 8.68 -13.68
N ALA A 98 -4.40 7.71 -12.86
CA ALA A 98 -3.19 6.93 -13.09
C ALA A 98 -3.43 5.78 -14.09
N PRO A 99 -2.60 5.61 -15.13
CA PRO A 99 -2.68 4.43 -16.00
C PRO A 99 -2.25 3.14 -15.24
N GLY A 100 -3.06 2.08 -15.35
CA GLY A 100 -2.75 0.74 -14.81
C GLY A 100 -3.20 0.48 -13.36
N TRP A 101 -4.34 1.05 -12.98
CA TRP A 101 -4.84 1.14 -11.60
C TRP A 101 -6.19 0.44 -11.35
N GLU A 102 -6.70 -0.28 -12.34
CA GLU A 102 -8.05 -0.87 -12.31
C GLU A 102 -8.21 -1.86 -11.14
N SER A 103 -7.19 -2.67 -10.87
CA SER A 103 -7.17 -3.66 -9.78
C SER A 103 -7.01 -3.03 -8.39
N TRP A 104 -6.28 -1.93 -8.27
CA TRP A 104 -6.03 -1.27 -6.98
C TRP A 104 -7.21 -0.39 -6.55
N THR A 105 -7.80 0.34 -7.50
CA THR A 105 -9.02 1.12 -7.25
C THR A 105 -10.15 0.22 -6.75
N GLN A 106 -10.21 -1.02 -7.24
CA GLN A 106 -11.16 -2.03 -6.77
C GLN A 106 -10.91 -2.45 -5.31
N LEU A 107 -9.65 -2.71 -4.94
CA LEU A 107 -9.29 -3.01 -3.54
C LEU A 107 -9.60 -1.85 -2.59
N LEU A 108 -9.37 -0.61 -3.03
CA LEU A 108 -9.69 0.59 -2.24
C LEU A 108 -11.19 0.73 -2.00
N ARG A 109 -12.00 0.51 -3.04
CA ARG A 109 -13.46 0.54 -2.95
C ARG A 109 -13.98 -0.50 -1.96
N GLN A 110 -13.45 -1.72 -2.02
CA GLN A 110 -13.78 -2.78 -1.07
C GLN A 110 -13.44 -2.38 0.37
N ARG A 111 -12.29 -1.74 0.60
CA ARG A 111 -11.89 -1.30 1.94
C ARG A 111 -12.75 -0.15 2.48
N LEU A 112 -13.14 0.80 1.63
CA LEU A 112 -14.10 1.85 1.99
C LEU A 112 -15.48 1.28 2.34
N GLU A 113 -15.90 0.21 1.68
CA GLU A 113 -17.18 -0.44 1.94
C GLU A 113 -17.17 -1.16 3.30
N LEU A 114 -16.07 -1.85 3.63
CA LEU A 114 -15.87 -2.46 4.95
C LEU A 114 -15.95 -1.42 6.08
N LEU A 115 -15.30 -0.27 5.92
CA LEU A 115 -15.34 0.81 6.91
C LEU A 115 -16.75 1.40 7.09
N LYS A 116 -17.53 1.52 6.01
CA LYS A 116 -18.94 1.96 6.08
C LYS A 116 -19.81 0.95 6.81
N SER A 117 -19.58 -0.35 6.61
CA SER A 117 -20.32 -1.41 7.30
C SER A 117 -19.94 -1.59 8.78
N SER A 118 -18.76 -1.11 9.21
CA SER A 118 -18.30 -1.16 10.60
C SER A 118 -18.67 0.09 11.42
N ALA A 119 -19.31 1.10 10.82
CA ALA A 119 -19.82 2.25 11.56
C ALA A 119 -21.01 1.82 12.46
N PRO A 120 -21.04 2.19 13.75
CA PRO A 120 -22.17 1.89 14.62
C PRO A 120 -23.42 2.55 14.05
N GLN A 121 -24.48 1.77 13.81
CA GLN A 121 -25.74 2.32 13.35
C GLN A 121 -26.31 3.25 14.43
N PRO A 122 -26.85 4.43 14.06
CA PRO A 122 -27.58 5.24 15.02
C PRO A 122 -28.77 4.42 15.53
N GLU A 123 -28.85 4.22 16.85
CA GLU A 123 -30.01 3.59 17.49
C GLU A 123 -31.28 4.29 17.02
N VAL A 124 -32.12 3.55 16.29
CA VAL A 124 -33.44 4.03 15.90
C VAL A 124 -34.27 4.07 17.19
N PRO A 125 -34.70 5.25 17.67
CA PRO A 125 -35.52 5.31 18.88
C PRO A 125 -36.84 4.56 18.64
N PRO A 126 -37.33 3.80 19.63
CA PRO A 126 -38.49 2.93 19.45
C PRO A 126 -39.70 3.76 19.01
N ARG A 127 -40.34 3.35 17.91
CA ARG A 127 -41.58 3.94 17.42
C ARG A 127 -42.61 3.87 18.54
N ARG A 128 -43.04 5.02 19.06
CA ARG A 128 -44.18 5.11 19.99
C ARG A 128 -45.37 4.41 19.33
N ALA A 129 -45.90 3.39 19.99
CA ALA A 129 -47.15 2.76 19.61
C ALA A 129 -48.24 3.84 19.62
N SER A 130 -48.82 4.10 18.46
CA SER A 130 -50.04 4.89 18.34
C SER A 130 -51.17 4.07 18.94
N ASN A 131 -51.59 4.40 20.16
CA ASN A 131 -52.82 3.88 20.74
C ASN A 131 -54.00 4.45 19.95
N GLY A 132 -54.70 3.58 19.23
CA GLY A 132 -56.06 3.78 18.74
C GLY A 132 -57.01 2.86 19.49
#